data_AF-A0A9E6F2S1-F1
#
_entry.id   AF-A0A9E6F2S1-F1
#
_cell.length_a   1.000
_cell.length_b   1.000
_cell.length_c   1.000
_cell.angle_alpha   90.00
_cell.angle_beta   90.00
_cell.angle_gamma   90.00
#
_symmetry.space_group_name_H-M   'P 1'
#
loop_
_entity.id
_entity.type
_entity.pdbx_description
1 polymer ?
#
loop_
_entity_poly.entity_id
_entity_poly.type
_entity_poly.pdbx_seq_one_letter_code
_entity_poly.pdbx_strand_id
1 'polypeptide(L)'
;MKNLLALRPYLFRYRKPLAVGIACVVATNFFAVAAPRYLGEAIDLMGKPFEMHEILRKTGFYILFSALSGITLYFVRQLIIVTSRHIEFDLKNDYYSHLQTLSSSFYDTTGSGELISRGTNDLNAIRDFLGPGIMYSINTLFRLLFALGAMLSISPLLTLFALLPAPFLSWSVYKTGVSLQHQSKKIQENYASITNLVQENISGIRVVRNYNREEWETSRFEALNQDYYDKNLRLGRIQAGFMAVLTAMTALSLIPVIWAGGLGVMQGTMSIGDIAQFVVYVTMLSWPIISIGWVTNIIQKAAAAQGRLDEIFDTKPEIFEAASSGKASEAKRPLKGELTFEHVGFAYPGQPDRQVLHDISFTVEPGTKVAIVGATGSGKSTLVNLIPRLYDPSSGRITIAGQDIKTLSLGAIRRTIGFVPQSNFLFSDTIRNNIDFG
;
A
#
# COMPACT_ATOMS: atom_id res chain seq x y z
N MET A 1 7.58 11.85 -2.34
CA MET A 1 6.24 12.49 -2.28
C MET A 1 5.70 12.90 -3.64
N LYS A 2 6.52 13.30 -4.63
CA LYS A 2 6.04 13.61 -6.00
C LYS A 2 5.21 12.48 -6.62
N ASN A 3 5.60 11.23 -6.40
CA ASN A 3 4.91 10.03 -6.91
C ASN A 3 3.43 9.98 -6.49
N LEU A 4 3.07 10.46 -5.28
CA LEU A 4 1.68 10.49 -4.82
C LEU A 4 0.78 11.44 -5.63
N LEU A 5 1.35 12.34 -6.44
CA LEU A 5 0.57 13.19 -7.35
C LEU A 5 -0.12 12.38 -8.45
N ALA A 6 0.36 11.18 -8.77
CA ALA A 6 -0.28 10.24 -9.70
C ALA A 6 -1.70 9.84 -9.23
N LEU A 7 -2.00 9.96 -7.93
CA LEU A 7 -3.30 9.63 -7.34
C LEU A 7 -4.34 10.75 -7.51
N ARG A 8 -3.95 11.92 -8.02
CA ARG A 8 -4.85 13.08 -8.19
C ARG A 8 -6.11 12.78 -9.01
N PRO A 9 -6.06 12.03 -10.13
CA PRO A 9 -7.27 11.70 -10.90
C PRO A 9 -8.30 10.91 -10.06
N TYR A 10 -7.84 9.94 -9.27
CA TYR A 10 -8.70 9.15 -8.39
C TYR A 10 -9.29 10.01 -7.26
N LEU A 11 -8.48 10.84 -6.61
CA LEU A 11 -8.96 11.78 -5.59
C LEU A 11 -10.00 12.75 -6.16
N PHE A 12 -9.82 13.20 -7.41
CA PHE A 12 -10.75 14.10 -8.07
C PHE A 12 -12.08 13.41 -8.42
N ARG A 13 -12.03 12.14 -8.87
CA ARG A 13 -13.22 11.31 -9.14
C ARG A 13 -14.10 11.19 -7.89
N TYR A 14 -13.48 11.00 -6.73
CA TYR A 14 -14.17 10.85 -5.44
C TYR A 14 -14.16 12.13 -4.57
N ARG A 15 -14.00 13.31 -5.17
CA ARG A 15 -13.87 14.57 -4.41
C ARG A 15 -15.05 14.90 -3.51
N LYS A 16 -16.28 14.53 -3.91
CA LYS A 16 -17.51 14.81 -3.14
C LYS A 16 -17.53 14.05 -1.81
N PRO A 17 -17.49 12.70 -1.77
CA PRO A 17 -17.49 11.97 -0.51
C PRO A 17 -16.25 12.31 0.33
N LEU A 18 -15.07 12.52 -0.28
CA LEU A 18 -13.89 12.96 0.46
C LEU A 18 -14.10 14.33 1.11
N ALA A 19 -14.62 15.34 0.39
CA ALA A 19 -14.87 16.67 0.95
C ALA A 19 -15.89 16.63 2.10
N VAL A 20 -16.99 15.89 1.95
CA VAL A 20 -17.98 15.71 3.04
C VAL A 20 -17.35 14.95 4.21
N GLY A 21 -16.55 13.92 3.93
CA GLY A 21 -15.82 13.18 4.96
C GLY A 21 -14.87 14.07 5.75
N ILE A 22 -14.12 14.95 5.07
CA ILE A 22 -13.26 15.96 5.72
C ILE A 22 -14.08 16.89 6.60
N ALA A 23 -15.21 17.41 6.12
CA ALA A 23 -16.11 18.22 6.94
C ALA A 23 -16.62 17.45 8.17
N CYS A 24 -16.93 16.16 8.04
CA CYS A 24 -17.29 15.30 9.17
C CYS A 24 -16.12 15.11 10.15
N VAL A 25 -14.86 15.06 9.70
CA VAL A 25 -13.69 15.00 10.60
C VAL A 25 -13.58 16.29 11.41
N VAL A 26 -13.79 17.44 10.77
CA VAL A 26 -13.82 18.75 11.45
C VAL A 26 -14.93 18.77 12.49
N ALA A 27 -16.16 18.41 12.10
CA ALA A 27 -17.31 18.36 13.00
C ALA A 27 -17.09 17.40 14.18
N THR A 28 -16.53 16.21 13.92
CA THR A 28 -16.18 15.23 14.96
C THR A 28 -15.25 15.84 16.01
N ASN A 29 -14.18 16.53 15.56
CA ASN A 29 -13.25 17.14 16.49
C ASN A 29 -13.83 18.35 17.22
N PHE A 30 -14.65 19.15 16.53
CA PHE A 30 -15.36 20.27 17.16
C PHE A 30 -16.27 19.77 18.29
N PHE A 31 -17.15 18.80 18.01
CA PHE A 31 -18.07 18.27 19.02
C PHE A 31 -17.34 17.56 20.16
N ALA A 32 -16.28 16.80 19.84
CA ALA A 32 -15.47 16.14 20.86
C ALA A 32 -14.82 17.16 21.81
N VAL A 33 -14.26 18.25 21.29
CA VAL A 33 -13.58 19.27 22.11
C VAL A 33 -14.57 20.21 22.80
N ALA A 34 -15.76 20.43 22.26
CA ALA A 34 -16.78 21.23 22.92
C ALA A 34 -17.44 20.49 24.10
N ALA A 35 -17.51 19.14 24.08
CA ALA A 35 -18.16 18.38 25.15
C ALA A 35 -17.59 18.65 26.56
N PRO A 36 -16.26 18.61 26.81
CA PRO A 36 -15.68 18.83 28.14
C PRO A 36 -16.07 20.16 28.78
N ARG A 37 -16.37 21.20 28.02
CA ARG A 37 -16.87 22.48 28.56
C ARG A 37 -18.12 22.29 29.43
N TYR A 38 -19.06 21.49 28.97
CA TYR A 38 -20.29 21.22 29.73
C TYR A 38 -20.05 20.37 30.98
N LEU A 39 -19.00 19.53 30.97
CA LEU A 39 -18.56 18.82 32.18
C LEU A 39 -18.02 19.82 33.21
N GLY A 40 -17.20 20.78 32.79
CA GLY A 40 -16.70 21.84 33.67
C GLY A 40 -17.82 22.68 34.26
N GLU A 41 -18.72 23.18 33.41
CA GLU A 41 -19.87 23.98 33.84
C GLU A 41 -20.79 23.21 34.81
N ALA A 42 -20.96 21.89 34.63
CA ALA A 42 -21.72 21.06 35.57
C ALA A 42 -21.04 20.94 36.94
N ILE A 43 -19.71 20.78 36.97
CA ILE A 43 -18.91 20.73 38.20
C ILE A 43 -18.97 22.06 38.94
N ASP A 44 -18.91 23.19 38.22
CA ASP A 44 -18.98 24.52 38.84
C ASP A 44 -20.34 24.82 39.45
N LEU A 45 -21.42 24.34 38.83
CA LEU A 45 -22.78 24.45 39.37
C LEU A 45 -22.92 23.64 40.68
N MET A 46 -22.32 22.46 40.77
CA MET A 46 -22.32 21.65 42.00
C MET A 46 -21.64 22.34 43.19
N GLY A 47 -20.77 23.32 42.93
CA GLY A 47 -20.12 24.12 43.97
C GLY A 47 -20.99 25.22 44.59
N LYS A 48 -22.23 25.41 44.13
CA LYS A 48 -23.18 26.44 44.58
C LYS A 48 -24.54 25.80 44.91
N PRO A 49 -25.48 26.51 45.56
CA PRO A 49 -26.87 26.07 45.60
C PRO A 49 -27.37 25.90 44.16
N PHE A 50 -27.73 24.67 43.77
CA PHE A 50 -28.14 24.32 42.42
C PHE A 50 -29.47 23.59 42.41
N GLU A 51 -30.16 23.69 41.28
CA GLU A 51 -31.32 22.86 40.99
C GLU A 51 -30.91 21.68 40.11
N MET A 52 -31.44 20.48 40.39
CA MET A 52 -31.05 19.25 39.70
C MET A 52 -31.22 19.36 38.17
N HIS A 53 -32.24 20.09 37.71
CA HIS A 53 -32.50 20.28 36.29
C HIS A 53 -31.38 21.04 35.56
N GLU A 54 -30.63 21.91 36.25
CA GLU A 54 -29.51 22.66 35.66
C GLU A 54 -28.32 21.76 35.37
N ILE A 55 -27.99 20.87 36.33
CA ILE A 55 -26.94 19.86 36.17
C ILE A 55 -27.34 18.89 35.05
N LEU A 56 -28.57 18.35 35.09
CA LEU A 56 -29.06 17.42 34.07
C LEU A 56 -29.00 18.04 32.67
N ARG A 57 -29.27 19.36 32.54
CA ARG A 57 -29.13 20.07 31.26
C ARG A 57 -27.67 20.11 30.79
N LYS A 58 -26.70 20.42 31.65
CA LYS A 58 -25.28 20.45 31.29
C LYS A 58 -24.74 19.06 30.96
N THR A 59 -25.06 18.05 31.77
CA THR A 59 -24.74 16.65 31.48
C THR A 59 -25.40 16.19 30.18
N GLY A 60 -26.65 16.60 29.93
CA GLY A 60 -27.36 16.36 28.67
C GLY A 60 -26.63 16.94 27.46
N PHE A 61 -26.10 18.16 27.55
CA PHE A 61 -25.26 18.73 26.50
C PHE A 61 -23.93 18.00 26.32
N TYR A 62 -23.26 17.58 27.41
CA TYR A 62 -22.06 16.74 27.33
C TYR A 62 -22.33 15.45 26.55
N ILE A 63 -23.43 14.75 26.87
CA ILE A 63 -23.85 13.51 26.20
C ILE A 63 -24.21 13.79 24.74
N LEU A 64 -24.98 14.85 24.47
CA LEU A 64 -25.38 15.23 23.11
C LEU A 64 -24.17 15.49 22.22
N PHE A 65 -23.21 16.30 22.68
CA PHE A 65 -22.00 16.60 21.91
C PHE A 65 -21.11 15.37 21.73
N SER A 66 -21.00 14.52 22.76
CA SER A 66 -20.28 13.24 22.66
C SER A 66 -20.94 12.29 21.64
N ALA A 67 -22.28 12.23 21.62
CA ALA A 67 -23.04 11.44 20.68
C ALA A 67 -22.92 11.99 19.24
N LEU A 68 -23.01 13.32 19.06
CA LEU A 68 -22.81 13.97 17.76
C LEU A 68 -21.41 13.69 17.21
N SER A 69 -20.38 13.79 18.06
CA SER A 69 -19.00 13.39 17.71
C SER A 69 -18.92 11.93 17.24
N GLY A 70 -19.58 11.00 17.95
CA GLY A 70 -19.63 9.59 17.57
C GLY A 70 -20.35 9.36 16.23
N ILE A 71 -21.48 10.03 16.00
CA ILE A 71 -22.26 9.95 14.76
C ILE A 71 -21.45 10.52 13.59
N THR A 72 -20.82 11.68 13.75
CA THR A 72 -19.98 12.25 12.68
C THR A 72 -18.76 11.36 12.42
N LEU A 73 -18.18 10.73 13.45
CA LEU A 73 -17.09 9.77 13.27
C LEU A 73 -17.52 8.52 12.48
N TYR A 74 -18.76 8.06 12.67
CA TYR A 74 -19.32 7.00 11.83
C TYR A 74 -19.35 7.43 10.35
N PHE A 75 -19.84 8.65 10.07
CA PHE A 75 -19.84 9.19 8.70
C PHE A 75 -18.44 9.41 8.14
N VAL A 76 -17.45 9.80 8.97
CA VAL A 76 -16.04 9.84 8.55
C VAL A 76 -15.59 8.48 8.02
N ARG A 77 -15.90 7.39 8.74
CA ARG A 77 -15.55 6.04 8.31
C ARG A 77 -16.26 5.67 7.01
N GLN A 78 -17.56 5.95 6.90
CA GLN A 78 -18.32 5.67 5.68
C GLN A 78 -17.84 6.50 4.48
N LEU A 79 -17.44 7.75 4.67
CA LEU A 79 -17.11 8.64 3.56
C LEU A 79 -15.63 8.60 3.16
N ILE A 80 -14.71 8.40 4.11
CA ILE A 80 -13.27 8.36 3.81
C ILE A 80 -12.79 6.92 3.61
N ILE A 81 -13.09 6.01 4.54
CA ILE A 81 -12.52 4.66 4.52
C ILE A 81 -13.17 3.80 3.42
N VAL A 82 -14.49 3.88 3.23
CA VAL A 82 -15.14 3.15 2.13
C VAL A 82 -14.73 3.73 0.78
N THR A 83 -14.63 5.06 0.65
CA THR A 83 -14.12 5.69 -0.57
C THR A 83 -12.70 5.24 -0.90
N SER A 84 -11.82 5.06 0.09
CA SER A 84 -10.48 4.55 -0.19
C SER A 84 -10.49 3.11 -0.71
N ARG A 85 -11.50 2.30 -0.36
CA ARG A 85 -11.74 0.96 -0.95
C ARG A 85 -12.23 1.03 -2.39
N HIS A 86 -13.08 2.01 -2.73
CA HIS A 86 -13.48 2.23 -4.12
C HIS A 86 -12.30 2.69 -4.99
N ILE A 87 -11.44 3.56 -4.46
CA ILE A 87 -10.20 3.95 -5.15
C ILE A 87 -9.26 2.75 -5.30
N GLU A 88 -9.13 1.90 -4.28
CA GLU A 88 -8.35 0.66 -4.37
C GLU A 88 -8.89 -0.28 -5.47
N PHE A 89 -10.21 -0.41 -5.58
CA PHE A 89 -10.85 -1.20 -6.62
C PHE A 89 -10.53 -0.66 -8.02
N ASP A 90 -10.69 0.65 -8.23
CA ASP A 90 -10.36 1.30 -9.50
C ASP A 90 -8.88 1.12 -9.85
N LEU A 91 -7.97 1.38 -8.90
CA LEU A 91 -6.52 1.20 -9.09
C LEU A 91 -6.15 -0.24 -9.44
N LYS A 92 -6.78 -1.24 -8.81
CA LYS A 92 -6.54 -2.66 -9.12
C LYS A 92 -6.99 -3.01 -10.53
N ASN A 93 -8.13 -2.48 -10.97
CA ASN A 93 -8.61 -2.69 -12.33
C ASN A 93 -7.68 -2.02 -13.35
N ASP A 94 -7.30 -0.76 -13.12
CA ASP A 94 -6.41 -0.03 -14.03
C ASP A 94 -5.03 -0.70 -14.09
N TYR A 95 -4.51 -1.18 -12.95
CA TYR A 95 -3.28 -1.97 -12.89
C TYR A 95 -3.39 -3.27 -13.70
N TYR A 96 -4.45 -4.05 -13.48
CA TYR A 96 -4.64 -5.31 -14.18
C TYR A 96 -4.87 -5.12 -15.69
N SER A 97 -5.68 -4.14 -16.07
CA SER A 97 -5.91 -3.78 -17.47
C SER A 97 -4.62 -3.32 -18.14
N HIS A 98 -3.78 -2.55 -17.45
CA HIS A 98 -2.49 -2.14 -18.02
C HIS A 98 -1.55 -3.34 -18.21
N LEU A 99 -1.46 -4.25 -17.25
CA LEU A 99 -0.68 -5.49 -17.41
C LEU A 99 -1.07 -6.24 -18.68
N GLN A 100 -2.37 -6.41 -18.95
CA GLN A 100 -2.85 -7.08 -20.16
C GLN A 100 -2.40 -6.44 -21.49
N THR A 101 -1.94 -5.18 -21.46
CA THR A 101 -1.40 -4.49 -22.64
C THR A 101 0.09 -4.71 -22.87
N LEU A 102 0.84 -5.17 -21.86
CA LEU A 102 2.30 -5.30 -21.93
C LEU A 102 2.72 -6.51 -22.79
N SER A 103 3.89 -6.41 -23.42
CA SER A 103 4.42 -7.44 -24.32
C SER A 103 5.05 -8.61 -23.54
N SER A 104 5.25 -9.76 -24.21
CA SER A 104 5.90 -10.94 -23.62
C SER A 104 7.29 -10.63 -23.04
N SER A 105 8.05 -9.74 -23.66
CA SER A 105 9.34 -9.21 -23.19
C SER A 105 9.31 -8.71 -21.74
N PHE A 106 8.26 -8.00 -21.35
CA PHE A 106 8.09 -7.52 -19.98
C PHE A 106 7.93 -8.68 -18.99
N TYR A 107 7.18 -9.71 -19.36
CA TYR A 107 6.93 -10.89 -18.53
C TYR A 107 8.13 -11.83 -18.43
N ASP A 108 9.02 -11.82 -19.42
CA ASP A 108 10.28 -12.57 -19.35
C ASP A 108 11.27 -11.98 -18.34
N THR A 109 11.17 -10.67 -18.09
CA THR A 109 12.06 -9.93 -17.17
C THR A 109 11.44 -9.68 -15.80
N THR A 110 10.11 -9.68 -15.71
CA THR A 110 9.37 -9.39 -14.48
C THR A 110 8.57 -10.60 -14.01
N GLY A 111 8.99 -11.19 -12.89
CA GLY A 111 8.35 -12.39 -12.33
C GLY A 111 6.91 -12.16 -11.86
N SER A 112 6.05 -13.16 -12.02
CA SER A 112 4.63 -13.11 -11.61
C SER A 112 4.44 -12.81 -10.12
N GLY A 113 5.32 -13.31 -9.25
CA GLY A 113 5.29 -13.02 -7.82
C GLY A 113 5.47 -11.53 -7.49
N GLU A 114 6.33 -10.84 -8.24
CA GLU A 114 6.54 -9.40 -8.08
C GLU A 114 5.29 -8.62 -8.50
N LEU A 115 4.69 -8.98 -9.65
CA LEU A 115 3.45 -8.37 -10.13
C LEU A 115 2.28 -8.57 -9.14
N ILE A 116 2.16 -9.76 -8.57
CA ILE A 116 1.15 -10.06 -7.54
C ILE A 116 1.41 -9.23 -6.28
N SER A 117 2.67 -9.14 -5.84
CA SER A 117 3.03 -8.33 -4.66
C SER A 117 2.72 -6.85 -4.87
N ARG A 118 3.03 -6.28 -6.04
CA ARG A 118 2.68 -4.89 -6.39
C ARG A 118 1.15 -4.69 -6.44
N GLY A 119 0.43 -5.61 -7.10
CA GLY A 119 -1.04 -5.59 -7.20
C GLY A 119 -1.79 -5.83 -5.88
N THR A 120 -1.09 -6.22 -4.81
CA THR A 120 -1.69 -6.48 -3.51
C THR A 120 -1.10 -5.59 -2.42
N ASN A 121 0.16 -5.79 -2.04
CA ASN A 121 0.83 -5.11 -0.93
C ASN A 121 1.00 -3.61 -1.18
N ASP A 122 1.45 -3.24 -2.39
CA ASP A 122 1.72 -1.84 -2.71
C ASP A 122 0.43 -1.04 -2.88
N LEU A 123 -0.54 -1.61 -3.59
CA LEU A 123 -1.90 -1.03 -3.67
C LEU A 123 -2.57 -0.91 -2.29
N ASN A 124 -2.38 -1.88 -1.40
CA ASN A 124 -2.87 -1.78 -0.02
C ASN A 124 -2.21 -0.63 0.75
N ALA A 125 -0.90 -0.42 0.59
CA ALA A 125 -0.19 0.69 1.23
C ALA A 125 -0.68 2.05 0.71
N ILE A 126 -0.98 2.17 -0.58
CA ILE A 126 -1.56 3.36 -1.18
C ILE A 126 -2.97 3.62 -0.64
N ARG A 127 -3.80 2.58 -0.53
CA ARG A 127 -5.12 2.66 0.10
C ARG A 127 -5.05 3.06 1.58
N ASP A 128 -4.06 2.56 2.32
CA ASP A 128 -3.81 2.98 3.71
C ASP A 128 -3.55 4.48 3.81
N PHE A 129 -2.81 5.03 2.86
CA PHE A 129 -2.62 6.48 2.75
C PHE A 129 -3.92 7.20 2.42
N LEU A 130 -4.65 6.76 1.40
CA LEU A 130 -5.88 7.40 0.91
C LEU A 130 -7.06 7.33 1.90
N GLY A 131 -7.06 6.36 2.82
CA GLY A 131 -8.08 6.24 3.87
C GLY A 131 -7.56 6.71 5.22
N PRO A 132 -7.00 5.79 6.04
CA PRO A 132 -6.44 6.12 7.35
C PRO A 132 -5.46 7.29 7.34
N GLY A 133 -4.49 7.33 6.42
CA GLY A 133 -3.47 8.39 6.37
C GLY A 133 -4.08 9.79 6.29
N ILE A 134 -5.01 10.02 5.35
CA ILE A 134 -5.76 11.28 5.23
C ILE A 134 -6.62 11.53 6.47
N MET A 135 -7.41 10.55 6.91
CA MET A 135 -8.33 10.67 8.05
C MET A 135 -7.59 11.10 9.32
N TYR A 136 -6.51 10.41 9.67
CA TYR A 136 -5.74 10.68 10.88
C TYR A 136 -4.94 11.98 10.77
N SER A 137 -4.38 12.31 9.60
CA SER A 137 -3.69 13.62 9.41
C SER A 137 -4.61 14.80 9.72
N ILE A 138 -5.82 14.77 9.15
CA ILE A 138 -6.83 15.82 9.34
C ILE A 138 -7.36 15.80 10.78
N ASN A 139 -7.62 14.61 11.32
CA ASN A 139 -8.05 14.46 12.71
C ASN A 139 -7.04 15.09 13.67
N THR A 140 -5.76 14.75 13.53
CA THR A 140 -4.65 15.26 14.35
C THR A 140 -4.55 16.77 14.27
N LEU A 141 -4.61 17.35 13.06
CA LEU A 141 -4.56 18.79 12.86
C LEU A 141 -5.72 19.51 13.58
N PHE A 142 -6.96 19.12 13.31
CA PHE A 142 -8.13 19.80 13.89
C PHE A 142 -8.31 19.51 15.38
N ARG A 143 -7.93 18.32 15.86
CA ARG A 143 -7.91 17.99 17.28
C ARG A 143 -6.94 18.88 18.04
N LEU A 144 -5.73 19.07 17.52
CA LEU A 144 -4.75 20.00 18.07
C LEU A 144 -5.28 21.43 18.07
N LEU A 145 -5.77 21.91 16.92
CA LEU A 145 -6.27 23.28 16.79
C LEU A 145 -7.41 23.58 17.76
N PHE A 146 -8.43 22.73 17.83
CA PHE A 146 -9.57 22.96 18.71
C PHE A 146 -9.21 22.79 20.18
N ALA A 147 -8.47 21.74 20.55
CA ALA A 147 -8.10 21.52 21.96
C ALA A 147 -7.18 22.64 22.48
N LEU A 148 -6.18 23.06 21.70
CA LEU A 148 -5.32 24.18 22.06
C LEU A 148 -6.11 25.49 22.12
N GLY A 149 -7.01 25.74 21.17
CA GLY A 149 -7.89 26.91 21.20
C GLY A 149 -8.77 26.95 22.46
N ALA A 150 -9.36 25.80 22.84
CA ALA A 150 -10.15 25.67 24.05
C ALA A 150 -9.31 25.90 25.32
N MET A 151 -8.14 25.27 25.44
CA MET A 151 -7.24 25.44 26.58
C MET A 151 -6.75 26.90 26.73
N LEU A 152 -6.33 27.52 25.62
CA LEU A 152 -5.89 28.92 25.61
C LEU A 152 -7.03 29.89 26.00
N SER A 153 -8.28 29.57 25.65
CA SER A 153 -9.44 30.38 26.03
C SER A 153 -9.74 30.33 27.53
N ILE A 154 -9.33 29.26 28.23
CA ILE A 154 -9.50 29.13 29.69
C ILE A 154 -8.32 29.75 30.42
N SER A 155 -7.08 29.34 30.10
CA SER A 155 -5.87 29.91 30.70
C SER A 155 -4.64 29.70 29.82
N PRO A 156 -4.09 30.78 29.22
CA PRO A 156 -2.87 30.71 28.43
C PRO A 156 -1.66 30.19 29.23
N LEU A 157 -1.53 30.62 30.48
CA LEU A 157 -0.42 30.23 31.36
C LEU A 157 -0.49 28.74 31.72
N LEU A 158 -1.68 28.24 32.07
CA LEU A 158 -1.86 26.83 32.40
C LEU A 158 -1.67 25.93 31.18
N THR A 159 -2.09 26.42 30.00
CA THR A 159 -1.84 25.74 28.71
C THR A 159 -0.35 25.58 28.44
N LEU A 160 0.44 26.63 28.64
CA LEU A 160 1.89 26.57 28.48
C LEU A 160 2.50 25.51 29.42
N PHE A 161 2.12 25.51 30.70
CA PHE A 161 2.63 24.53 31.65
C PHE A 161 2.22 23.10 31.32
N ALA A 162 0.98 22.88 30.90
CA ALA A 162 0.48 21.57 30.50
C ALA A 162 1.22 21.00 29.27
N LEU A 163 1.70 21.88 28.39
CA LEU A 163 2.43 21.51 27.16
C LEU A 163 3.95 21.42 27.34
N LEU A 164 4.52 21.78 28.50
CA LEU A 164 5.96 21.67 28.74
C LEU A 164 6.52 20.26 28.47
N PRO A 165 5.81 19.15 28.77
CA PRO A 165 6.29 17.81 28.42
C PRO A 165 6.18 17.46 26.93
N ALA A 166 5.42 18.21 26.12
CA ALA A 166 5.12 17.85 24.73
C ALA A 166 6.35 17.86 23.78
N PRO A 167 7.30 18.82 23.87
CA PRO A 167 8.55 18.76 23.10
C PRO A 167 9.39 17.51 23.44
N PHE A 168 9.51 17.16 24.73
CA PHE A 168 10.21 15.96 25.16
C PHE A 168 9.51 14.69 24.66
N LEU A 169 8.18 14.68 24.68
CA LEU A 169 7.38 13.59 24.14
C LEU A 169 7.61 13.43 22.63
N SER A 170 7.59 14.53 21.87
CA SER A 170 7.86 14.52 20.44
C SER A 170 9.27 14.00 20.11
N TRP A 171 10.28 14.42 20.88
CA TRP A 171 11.64 13.89 20.77
C TRP A 171 11.72 12.39 21.10
N SER A 172 11.00 11.94 22.13
CA SER A 172 10.93 10.53 22.53
C SER A 172 10.26 9.65 21.48
N VAL A 173 9.20 10.15 20.82
CA VAL A 173 8.53 9.51 19.67
C VAL A 173 9.53 9.34 18.53
N TYR A 174 10.25 10.40 18.16
CA TYR A 174 11.24 10.35 17.09
C TYR A 174 12.35 9.34 17.37
N LYS A 175 12.99 9.44 18.54
CA LYS A 175 14.12 8.58 18.93
C LYS A 175 13.70 7.11 19.01
N THR A 176 12.53 6.84 19.60
CA THR A 176 11.97 5.48 19.68
C THR A 176 11.63 4.95 18.30
N GLY A 177 11.02 5.77 17.42
CA GLY A 177 10.67 5.37 16.06
C GLY A 177 11.88 4.89 15.25
N VAL A 178 12.99 5.64 15.30
CA VAL A 178 14.25 5.24 14.65
C VAL A 178 14.80 3.95 15.24
N SER A 179 14.77 3.81 16.58
CA SER A 179 15.24 2.60 17.25
C SER A 179 14.41 1.37 16.88
N LEU A 180 13.08 1.50 16.88
CA LEU A 180 12.15 0.45 16.47
C LEU A 180 12.43 0.00 15.05
N GLN A 181 12.57 0.93 14.11
CA GLN A 181 12.83 0.59 12.71
C GLN A 181 14.15 -0.20 12.54
N HIS A 182 15.21 0.20 13.24
CA HIS A 182 16.49 -0.51 13.19
C HIS A 182 16.41 -1.92 13.82
N GLN A 183 15.74 -2.09 14.96
CA GLN A 183 15.56 -3.39 15.58
C GLN A 183 14.64 -4.31 14.76
N SER A 184 13.55 -3.76 14.21
CA SER A 184 12.66 -4.50 13.31
C SER A 184 13.39 -5.01 12.08
N LYS A 185 14.31 -4.23 11.49
CA LYS A 185 15.15 -4.69 10.38
C LYS A 185 16.02 -5.89 10.77
N LYS A 186 16.70 -5.84 11.94
CA LYS A 186 17.51 -6.97 12.44
C LYS A 186 16.68 -8.23 12.70
N ILE A 187 15.44 -8.07 13.15
CA ILE A 187 14.49 -9.17 13.37
C ILE A 187 14.09 -9.78 12.01
N GLN A 188 13.81 -8.95 11.00
CA GLN A 188 13.49 -9.42 9.64
C GLN A 188 14.67 -10.16 8.99
N GLU A 189 15.89 -9.65 9.12
CA GLU A 189 17.10 -10.31 8.62
C GLU A 189 17.32 -11.68 9.26
N ASN A 190 17.19 -11.77 10.59
CA ASN A 190 17.32 -13.06 11.29
C ASN A 190 16.16 -14.02 10.91
N TYR A 191 14.93 -13.53 10.79
CA TYR A 191 13.80 -14.35 10.34
C TYR A 191 14.01 -14.92 8.93
N ALA A 192 14.63 -14.14 8.03
CA ALA A 192 15.03 -14.63 6.72
C ALA A 192 16.09 -15.74 6.82
N SER A 193 17.08 -15.61 7.71
CA SER A 193 18.06 -16.68 7.97
C SER A 193 17.39 -17.97 8.48
N ILE A 194 16.43 -17.86 9.40
CA ILE A 194 15.65 -19.01 9.89
C ILE A 194 14.88 -19.66 8.74
N THR A 195 14.19 -18.86 7.92
CA THR A 195 13.39 -19.36 6.81
C THR A 195 14.25 -20.04 5.74
N ASN A 196 15.42 -19.46 5.43
CA ASN A 196 16.37 -20.04 4.49
C ASN A 196 16.91 -21.38 4.99
N LEU A 197 17.24 -21.49 6.27
CA LEU A 197 17.67 -22.75 6.88
C LEU A 197 16.59 -23.83 6.74
N VAL A 198 15.35 -23.50 7.06
CA VAL A 198 14.23 -24.44 6.93
C VAL A 198 14.02 -24.84 5.46
N GLN A 199 14.10 -23.90 4.53
CA GLN A 199 13.96 -24.18 3.10
C GLN A 199 15.10 -25.08 2.58
N GLU A 200 16.34 -24.84 3.00
CA GLU A 200 17.51 -25.66 2.68
C GLU A 200 17.33 -27.08 3.23
N ASN A 201 16.93 -27.22 4.49
CA ASN A 201 16.73 -28.51 5.14
C ASN A 201 15.58 -29.32 4.53
N ILE A 202 14.48 -28.66 4.14
CA ILE A 202 13.36 -29.33 3.47
C ILE A 202 13.77 -29.77 2.05
N SER A 203 14.43 -28.90 1.30
CA SER A 203 14.88 -29.21 -0.07
C SER A 203 15.95 -30.29 -0.07
N GLY A 204 16.84 -30.27 0.92
CA GLY A 204 17.94 -31.19 1.13
C GLY A 204 17.64 -32.33 2.10
N ILE A 205 16.37 -32.61 2.41
CA ILE A 205 16.00 -33.53 3.50
C ILE A 205 16.62 -34.93 3.36
N ARG A 206 16.79 -35.39 2.12
CA ARG A 206 17.45 -36.67 1.82
C ARG A 206 18.92 -36.64 2.20
N VAL A 207 19.62 -35.52 1.97
CA VAL A 207 21.03 -35.34 2.35
C VAL A 207 21.14 -35.32 3.87
N VAL A 208 20.31 -34.53 4.56
CA VAL A 208 20.30 -34.47 6.03
C VAL A 208 20.11 -35.85 6.65
N ARG A 209 19.13 -36.63 6.15
CA ARG A 209 18.87 -38.01 6.60
C ARG A 209 20.00 -38.98 6.27
N ASN A 210 20.56 -38.93 5.06
CA ASN A 210 21.63 -39.85 4.66
C ASN A 210 22.90 -39.68 5.51
N TYR A 211 23.15 -38.48 6.04
CA TYR A 211 24.26 -38.19 6.93
C TYR A 211 23.89 -38.22 8.43
N ASN A 212 22.64 -38.60 8.79
CA ASN A 212 22.11 -38.59 10.16
C ASN A 212 22.37 -37.27 10.91
N ARG A 213 22.08 -36.12 10.26
CA ARG A 213 22.36 -34.77 10.79
C ARG A 213 21.14 -34.04 11.34
N GLU A 214 20.02 -34.73 11.58
CA GLU A 214 18.77 -34.12 12.04
C GLU A 214 18.92 -33.33 13.35
N GLU A 215 19.61 -33.89 14.35
CA GLU A 215 19.87 -33.20 15.62
C GLU A 215 20.77 -31.99 15.43
N TRP A 216 21.79 -32.09 14.58
CA TRP A 216 22.70 -30.98 14.29
C TRP A 216 21.97 -29.81 13.61
N GLU A 217 21.10 -30.11 12.65
CA GLU A 217 20.25 -29.11 12.00
C GLU A 217 19.23 -28.50 12.99
N THR A 218 18.68 -29.33 13.90
CA THR A 218 17.78 -28.86 14.95
C THR A 218 18.47 -27.88 15.88
N SER A 219 19.70 -28.18 16.34
CA SER A 219 20.49 -27.25 17.16
C SER A 219 20.86 -25.97 16.40
N ARG A 220 21.14 -26.05 15.09
CA ARG A 220 21.40 -24.87 14.25
C ARG A 220 20.17 -23.98 14.13
N PHE A 221 18.99 -24.59 13.99
CA PHE A 221 17.70 -23.89 14.00
C PHE A 221 17.43 -23.25 15.37
N GLU A 222 17.65 -23.97 16.46
CA GLU A 222 17.43 -23.48 17.83
C GLU A 222 18.32 -22.27 18.15
N ALA A 223 19.59 -22.29 17.75
CA ALA A 223 20.49 -21.16 17.91
C ALA A 223 20.01 -19.89 17.18
N LEU A 224 19.54 -20.03 15.94
CA LEU A 224 18.96 -18.90 15.19
C LEU A 224 17.67 -18.40 15.85
N ASN A 225 16.83 -19.31 16.32
CA ASN A 225 15.56 -18.99 16.96
C ASN A 225 15.76 -18.31 18.32
N GLN A 226 16.82 -18.66 19.07
CA GLN A 226 17.19 -17.97 20.29
C GLN A 226 17.64 -16.52 20.03
N ASP A 227 18.46 -16.27 19.00
CA ASP A 227 18.84 -14.91 18.59
C ASP A 227 17.61 -14.11 18.12
N TYR A 228 16.67 -14.75 17.40
CA TYR A 228 15.39 -14.15 17.03
C TYR A 228 14.57 -13.75 18.26
N TYR A 229 14.48 -14.63 19.25
CA TYR A 229 13.77 -14.39 20.51
C TYR A 229 14.39 -13.22 21.28
N ASP A 230 15.71 -13.20 21.45
CA ASP A 230 16.41 -12.14 22.18
C ASP A 230 16.26 -10.77 21.52
N LYS A 231 16.27 -10.74 20.18
CA LYS A 231 16.00 -9.51 19.40
C LYS A 231 14.55 -9.04 19.58
N ASN A 232 13.58 -9.94 19.56
CA ASN A 232 12.17 -9.60 19.81
C ASN A 232 11.95 -9.11 21.25
N LEU A 233 12.59 -9.74 22.24
CA LEU A 233 12.55 -9.26 23.62
C LEU A 233 13.12 -7.84 23.74
N ARG A 234 14.24 -7.54 23.07
CA ARG A 234 14.82 -6.19 23.06
C ARG A 234 13.87 -5.17 22.43
N LEU A 235 13.23 -5.52 21.31
CA LEU A 235 12.20 -4.68 20.68
C LEU A 235 11.02 -4.46 21.62
N GLY A 236 10.53 -5.51 22.27
CA GLY A 236 9.45 -5.46 23.25
C GLY A 236 9.77 -4.55 24.44
N ARG A 237 11.00 -4.60 24.97
CA ARG A 237 11.46 -3.69 26.04
C ARG A 237 11.45 -2.23 25.59
N ILE A 238 11.85 -1.94 24.34
CA ILE A 238 11.78 -0.58 23.78
C ILE A 238 10.33 -0.10 23.68
N GLN A 239 9.42 -0.95 23.19
CA GLN A 239 7.98 -0.61 23.10
C GLN A 239 7.36 -0.38 24.48
N ALA A 240 7.65 -1.26 25.46
CA ALA A 240 7.16 -1.13 26.82
C ALA A 240 7.68 0.16 27.48
N GLY A 241 8.98 0.46 27.33
CA GLY A 241 9.57 1.70 27.83
C GLY A 241 8.95 2.94 27.18
N PHE A 242 8.62 2.89 25.89
CA PHE A 242 7.94 3.98 25.21
C PHE A 242 6.51 4.22 25.74
N MET A 243 5.74 3.16 25.98
CA MET A 243 4.41 3.28 26.61
C MET A 243 4.49 3.83 28.03
N ALA A 244 5.51 3.44 28.79
CA ALA A 244 5.78 3.99 30.12
C ALA A 244 6.11 5.49 30.05
N VAL A 245 6.96 5.92 29.11
CA VAL A 245 7.27 7.33 28.88
C VAL A 245 6.02 8.12 28.47
N LEU A 246 5.18 7.59 27.58
CA LEU A 246 3.92 8.22 27.18
C LEU A 246 2.98 8.45 28.37
N THR A 247 2.82 7.43 29.22
CA THR A 247 1.99 7.51 30.42
C THR A 247 2.56 8.51 31.42
N ALA A 248 3.87 8.45 31.67
CA ALA A 248 4.57 9.37 32.57
C ALA A 248 4.49 10.82 32.08
N MET A 249 4.67 11.08 30.78
CA MET A 249 4.55 12.43 30.22
C MET A 249 3.13 12.97 30.35
N THR A 250 2.11 12.14 30.11
CA THR A 250 0.71 12.53 30.30
C THR A 250 0.45 12.88 31.78
N ALA A 251 0.95 12.07 32.72
CA ALA A 251 0.83 12.37 34.15
C ALA A 251 1.59 13.64 34.56
N LEU A 252 2.82 13.84 34.06
CA LEU A 252 3.62 15.05 34.30
C LEU A 252 2.95 16.31 33.73
N SER A 253 2.23 16.20 32.61
CA SER A 253 1.41 17.31 32.08
C SER A 253 0.23 17.67 32.99
N LEU A 254 -0.28 16.73 33.80
CA LEU A 254 -1.40 16.97 34.72
C LEU A 254 -0.96 17.58 36.06
N ILE A 255 0.26 17.33 36.52
CA ILE A 255 0.79 17.92 37.77
C ILE A 255 0.65 19.45 37.81
N PRO A 256 1.16 20.22 36.82
CA PRO A 256 1.04 21.66 36.85
C PRO A 256 -0.41 22.12 36.66
N VAL A 257 -1.24 21.35 35.95
CA VAL A 257 -2.68 21.63 35.81
C VAL A 257 -3.36 21.61 37.18
N ILE A 258 -3.11 20.57 37.97
CA ILE A 258 -3.70 20.44 39.31
C ILE A 258 -3.08 21.46 40.28
N TRP A 259 -1.76 21.63 40.25
CA TRP A 259 -1.06 22.51 41.18
C TRP A 259 -1.33 24.00 40.91
N ALA A 260 -1.03 24.49 39.72
CA ALA A 260 -1.23 25.90 39.37
C ALA A 260 -2.73 26.23 39.20
N GLY A 261 -3.53 25.29 38.67
CA GLY A 261 -4.98 25.44 38.63
C GLY A 261 -5.59 25.50 40.03
N GLY A 262 -5.14 24.65 40.96
CA GLY A 262 -5.59 24.67 42.36
C GLY A 262 -5.28 25.99 43.06
N LEU A 263 -4.07 26.54 42.86
CA LEU A 263 -3.73 27.89 43.34
C LEU A 263 -4.65 28.96 42.72
N GLY A 264 -4.97 28.85 41.42
CA GLY A 264 -5.92 29.74 40.75
C GLY A 264 -7.33 29.67 41.33
N VAL A 265 -7.81 28.46 41.69
CA VAL A 265 -9.10 28.26 42.37
C VAL A 265 -9.09 28.90 43.75
N MET A 266 -8.02 28.72 44.54
CA MET A 266 -7.88 29.36 45.85
C MET A 266 -7.86 30.89 45.77
N GLN A 267 -7.33 31.44 44.68
CA GLN A 267 -7.29 32.88 44.41
C GLN A 267 -8.57 33.42 43.75
N GLY A 268 -9.52 32.55 43.40
CA GLY A 268 -10.76 32.92 42.71
C GLY A 268 -10.60 33.32 41.25
N THR A 269 -9.45 33.05 40.63
CA THR A 269 -9.17 33.35 39.21
C THR A 269 -9.56 32.22 38.26
N MET A 270 -9.80 31.01 38.80
CA MET A 270 -10.24 29.83 38.07
C MET A 270 -11.32 29.09 38.86
N SER A 271 -12.08 28.25 38.17
CA SER A 271 -13.08 27.36 38.75
C SER A 271 -12.58 25.92 38.83
N ILE A 272 -13.25 25.06 39.63
CA ILE A 272 -12.90 23.63 39.71
C ILE A 272 -13.23 22.94 38.37
N GLY A 273 -14.30 23.38 37.70
CA GLY A 273 -14.69 22.94 36.38
C GLY A 273 -13.65 23.26 35.32
N ASP A 274 -12.92 24.37 35.43
CA ASP A 274 -11.80 24.68 34.54
C ASP A 274 -10.67 23.65 34.66
N ILE A 275 -10.31 23.24 35.89
CA ILE A 275 -9.30 22.19 36.12
C ILE A 275 -9.78 20.87 35.49
N ALA A 276 -11.04 20.49 35.72
CA ALA A 276 -11.60 19.27 35.15
C ALA A 276 -11.58 19.26 33.61
N GLN A 277 -11.92 20.40 32.99
CA GLN A 277 -11.80 20.59 31.54
C GLN A 277 -10.35 20.39 31.06
N PHE A 278 -9.38 21.02 31.73
CA PHE A 278 -7.97 20.90 31.38
C PHE A 278 -7.46 19.45 31.45
N VAL A 279 -7.85 18.69 32.48
CA VAL A 279 -7.47 17.27 32.61
C VAL A 279 -7.93 16.45 31.40
N VAL A 280 -9.16 16.70 30.93
CA VAL A 280 -9.71 16.03 29.75
C VAL A 280 -8.97 16.47 28.48
N TYR A 281 -8.74 17.77 28.29
CA TYR A 281 -8.03 18.28 27.11
C TYR A 281 -6.58 17.78 27.01
N VAL A 282 -5.83 17.75 28.11
CA VAL A 282 -4.47 17.20 28.15
C VAL A 282 -4.47 15.74 27.71
N THR A 283 -5.38 14.92 28.26
CA THR A 283 -5.50 13.50 27.90
C THR A 283 -5.85 13.32 26.42
N MET A 284 -6.71 14.19 25.87
CA MET A 284 -7.10 14.16 24.46
C MET A 284 -5.95 14.51 23.50
N LEU A 285 -4.94 15.25 23.96
CA LEU A 285 -3.78 15.64 23.17
C LEU A 285 -2.69 14.56 23.06
N SER A 286 -2.71 13.53 23.91
CA SER A 286 -1.74 12.43 23.85
C SER A 286 -1.80 11.66 22.52
N TRP A 287 -3.00 11.41 21.99
CA TRP A 287 -3.17 10.66 20.72
C TRP A 287 -2.68 11.42 19.48
N PRO A 288 -3.02 12.71 19.28
CA PRO A 288 -2.44 13.53 18.21
C PRO A 288 -0.92 13.47 18.14
N ILE A 289 -0.23 13.55 19.28
CA ILE A 289 1.24 13.51 19.31
C ILE A 289 1.77 12.14 18.85
N ILE A 290 1.16 11.04 19.31
CA ILE A 290 1.52 9.68 18.88
C ILE A 290 1.25 9.48 17.38
N SER A 291 0.11 9.95 16.90
CA SER A 291 -0.37 9.71 15.54
C SER A 291 0.56 10.26 14.46
N ILE A 292 1.29 11.35 14.72
CA ILE A 292 2.18 11.98 13.74
C ILE A 292 3.23 10.98 13.25
N GLY A 293 3.83 10.20 14.15
CA GLY A 293 4.83 9.19 13.78
C GLY A 293 4.23 8.07 12.92
N TRP A 294 3.05 7.58 13.30
CA TRP A 294 2.37 6.51 12.58
C TRP A 294 1.83 6.95 11.21
N VAL A 295 1.23 8.13 11.12
CA VAL A 295 0.79 8.75 9.86
C VAL A 295 1.98 8.99 8.92
N THR A 296 3.11 9.47 9.45
CA THR A 296 4.34 9.65 8.66
C THR A 296 4.80 8.34 8.04
N ASN A 297 4.76 7.24 8.80
CA ASN A 297 5.11 5.92 8.29
C ASN A 297 4.18 5.46 7.15
N ILE A 298 2.87 5.69 7.27
CA ILE A 298 1.90 5.39 6.21
C ILE A 298 2.23 6.17 4.93
N ILE A 299 2.47 7.47 5.06
CA ILE A 299 2.77 8.34 3.91
C ILE A 299 4.07 7.89 3.22
N GLN A 300 5.11 7.59 3.99
CA GLN A 300 6.40 7.13 3.45
C GLN A 300 6.25 5.78 2.73
N LYS A 301 5.54 4.82 3.33
CA LYS A 301 5.30 3.50 2.74
C LYS A 301 4.51 3.62 1.44
N ALA A 302 3.44 4.42 1.44
CA ALA A 302 2.64 4.68 0.25
C ALA A 302 3.43 5.38 -0.86
N ALA A 303 4.31 6.34 -0.53
CA ALA A 303 5.14 7.01 -1.52
C ALA A 303 6.13 6.07 -2.21
N ALA A 304 6.72 5.12 -1.47
CA ALA A 304 7.59 4.09 -2.03
C ALA A 304 6.82 3.07 -2.89
N ALA A 305 5.65 2.63 -2.40
CA ALA A 305 4.74 1.74 -3.14
C ALA A 305 4.26 2.39 -4.45
N GLN A 306 3.88 3.66 -4.40
CA GLN A 306 3.47 4.41 -5.59
C GLN A 306 4.60 4.49 -6.62
N GLY A 307 5.85 4.74 -6.19
CA GLY A 307 6.99 4.75 -7.11
C GLY A 307 7.16 3.43 -7.87
N ARG A 308 6.99 2.29 -7.20
CA ARG A 308 7.04 0.98 -7.85
C ARG A 308 5.86 0.72 -8.77
N LEU A 309 4.67 1.24 -8.46
CA LEU A 309 3.54 1.14 -9.39
C LEU A 309 3.71 2.06 -10.61
N ASP A 310 4.26 3.26 -10.40
CA ASP A 310 4.56 4.20 -11.48
C ASP A 310 5.53 3.56 -12.48
N GLU A 311 6.56 2.84 -12.02
CA GLU A 311 7.44 2.05 -12.91
C GLU A 311 6.67 1.09 -13.83
N ILE A 312 5.62 0.44 -13.33
CA ILE A 312 4.78 -0.45 -14.14
C ILE A 312 3.93 0.36 -15.10
N PHE A 313 3.21 1.38 -14.63
CA PHE A 313 2.33 2.20 -15.46
C PHE A 313 3.06 3.01 -16.53
N ASP A 314 4.33 3.37 -16.28
CA ASP A 314 5.19 4.07 -17.23
C ASP A 314 5.81 3.11 -18.27
N THR A 315 5.72 1.80 -18.04
CA THR A 315 6.19 0.79 -19.00
C THR A 315 5.28 0.80 -20.23
N LYS A 316 5.87 1.08 -21.39
CA LYS A 316 5.14 1.08 -22.65
C LYS A 316 5.20 -0.31 -23.30
N PRO A 317 4.09 -0.82 -23.87
CA PRO A 317 4.13 -2.03 -24.67
C PRO A 317 5.12 -1.88 -25.84
N GLU A 318 6.08 -2.79 -25.96
CA GLU A 318 7.05 -2.75 -27.08
C GLU A 318 6.39 -3.09 -28.42
N ILE A 319 5.44 -4.03 -28.39
CA ILE A 319 4.67 -4.42 -29.56
C ILE A 319 3.41 -3.55 -29.59
N PHE A 320 3.55 -2.40 -30.21
CA PHE A 320 2.43 -1.49 -30.44
C PHE A 320 1.50 -2.08 -31.51
N GLU A 321 0.20 -2.16 -31.21
CA GLU A 321 -0.78 -2.30 -32.29
C GLU A 321 -0.69 -1.05 -33.18
N ALA A 322 -0.45 -1.24 -34.47
CA ALA A 322 -0.52 -0.17 -35.47
C ALA A 322 -1.91 0.52 -35.51
N ALA A 323 -2.90 -0.02 -34.79
CA ALA A 323 -4.24 0.52 -34.63
C ALA A 323 -4.25 1.90 -33.96
N SER A 324 -3.35 2.14 -33.00
CA SER A 324 -3.18 3.45 -32.33
C SER A 324 -2.64 4.55 -33.27
N SER A 325 -2.11 4.18 -34.43
CA SER A 325 -1.63 5.11 -35.47
C SER A 325 -2.61 5.27 -36.66
N GLY A 326 -3.81 4.66 -36.58
CA GLY A 326 -4.77 4.63 -37.70
C GLY A 326 -4.30 3.81 -38.90
N LYS A 327 -3.24 3.00 -38.75
CA LYS A 327 -2.58 2.23 -39.83
C LYS A 327 -2.71 0.71 -39.72
N ALA A 328 -3.25 0.15 -38.63
CA ALA A 328 -3.59 -1.28 -38.61
C ALA A 328 -4.83 -1.51 -39.45
N SER A 329 -4.65 -2.22 -40.56
CA SER A 329 -5.75 -2.72 -41.38
C SER A 329 -6.21 -4.05 -40.80
N GLU A 330 -7.52 -4.27 -40.71
CA GLU A 330 -8.02 -5.65 -40.79
C GLU A 330 -7.49 -6.26 -42.10
N ALA A 331 -7.20 -7.56 -42.10
CA ALA A 331 -6.57 -8.20 -43.25
C ALA A 331 -7.42 -7.94 -44.51
N LYS A 332 -6.83 -7.27 -45.51
CA LYS A 332 -7.54 -6.89 -46.76
C LYS A 332 -8.01 -8.10 -47.58
N ARG A 333 -7.52 -9.29 -47.25
CA ARG A 333 -7.82 -10.58 -47.88
C ARG A 333 -7.88 -11.65 -46.77
N PRO A 334 -8.60 -12.76 -47.00
CA PRO A 334 -8.48 -13.92 -46.13
C PRO A 334 -7.00 -14.32 -46.05
N LEU A 335 -6.45 -14.44 -44.84
CA LEU A 335 -5.07 -14.87 -44.62
C LEU A 335 -4.98 -16.36 -45.00
N LYS A 336 -4.77 -16.62 -46.31
CA LYS A 336 -4.69 -17.96 -46.89
C LYS A 336 -3.31 -18.57 -46.64
N GLY A 337 -2.99 -18.89 -45.38
CA GLY A 337 -1.98 -19.88 -44.96
C GLY A 337 -0.51 -19.74 -45.39
N GLU A 338 -0.17 -18.84 -46.33
CA GLU A 338 1.21 -18.61 -46.78
C GLU A 338 1.96 -17.81 -45.71
N LEU A 339 3.12 -18.31 -45.29
CA LEU A 339 3.98 -17.69 -44.29
C LEU A 339 5.40 -17.61 -44.83
N THR A 340 5.98 -16.41 -44.89
CA THR A 340 7.32 -16.18 -45.43
C THR A 340 8.20 -15.49 -44.41
N PHE A 341 9.38 -16.05 -44.17
CA PHE A 341 10.48 -15.44 -43.44
C PHE A 341 11.48 -14.90 -44.47
N GLU A 342 11.83 -13.62 -44.38
CA GLU A 342 12.77 -12.96 -45.28
C GLU A 342 13.91 -12.34 -44.47
N HIS A 343 15.09 -12.97 -44.52
CA HIS A 343 16.33 -12.52 -43.87
C HIS A 343 16.15 -12.22 -42.37
N VAL A 344 15.38 -13.06 -41.68
CA VAL A 344 14.95 -12.82 -40.30
C VAL A 344 16.10 -13.05 -39.32
N GLY A 345 16.43 -12.01 -38.56
CA GLY A 345 17.32 -12.06 -37.41
C GLY A 345 16.57 -11.72 -36.12
N PHE A 346 16.97 -12.34 -35.01
CA PHE A 346 16.35 -12.09 -33.71
C PHE A 346 17.31 -12.26 -32.54
N ALA A 347 17.27 -11.32 -31.60
CA ALA A 347 17.85 -11.42 -30.27
C ALA A 347 16.76 -11.14 -29.22
N TYR A 348 16.78 -11.84 -28.08
CA TYR A 348 15.81 -11.57 -27.01
C TYR A 348 16.07 -10.19 -26.37
N PRO A 349 15.00 -9.47 -25.97
CA PRO A 349 15.13 -8.25 -25.17
C PRO A 349 15.98 -8.48 -23.93
N GLY A 350 16.91 -7.56 -23.66
CA GLY A 350 17.88 -7.68 -22.56
C GLY A 350 19.19 -8.43 -22.89
N GLN A 351 19.28 -9.10 -24.03
CA GLN A 351 20.53 -9.70 -24.55
C GLN A 351 20.72 -9.37 -26.05
N PRO A 352 20.80 -8.08 -26.44
CA PRO A 352 20.87 -7.68 -27.85
C PRO A 352 22.12 -8.23 -28.56
N ASP A 353 23.22 -8.41 -27.83
CA ASP A 353 24.48 -8.95 -28.37
C ASP A 353 24.42 -10.46 -28.63
N ARG A 354 23.41 -11.15 -28.09
CA ARG A 354 23.23 -12.60 -28.25
C ARG A 354 22.11 -12.87 -29.24
N GLN A 355 22.46 -12.78 -30.51
CA GLN A 355 21.55 -13.14 -31.60
C GLN A 355 21.27 -14.66 -31.58
N VAL A 356 19.99 -15.01 -31.59
CA VAL A 356 19.47 -16.39 -31.52
C VAL A 356 19.12 -16.92 -32.91
N LEU A 357 18.63 -16.05 -33.79
CA LEU A 357 18.33 -16.37 -35.19
C LEU A 357 19.17 -15.46 -36.10
N HIS A 358 19.81 -16.06 -37.10
CA HIS A 358 20.68 -15.36 -38.05
C HIS A 358 20.20 -15.63 -39.48
N ASP A 359 19.77 -14.57 -40.17
CA ASP A 359 19.46 -14.58 -41.61
C ASP A 359 18.54 -15.72 -42.08
N ILE A 360 17.46 -15.97 -41.34
CA ILE A 360 16.54 -17.07 -41.62
C ILE A 360 15.59 -16.68 -42.77
N SER A 361 15.60 -17.47 -43.85
CA SER A 361 14.71 -17.28 -44.99
C SER A 361 14.06 -18.59 -45.44
N PHE A 362 12.73 -18.64 -45.48
CA PHE A 362 11.96 -19.76 -46.01
C PHE A 362 10.49 -19.36 -46.24
N THR A 363 9.79 -20.11 -47.10
CA THR A 363 8.36 -19.96 -47.37
C THR A 363 7.63 -21.23 -47.01
N VAL A 364 6.50 -21.11 -46.32
CA VAL A 364 5.55 -22.20 -46.04
C VAL A 364 4.32 -21.99 -46.90
N GLU A 365 4.11 -22.91 -47.84
CA GLU A 365 2.96 -22.87 -48.75
C GLU A 365 1.67 -23.31 -48.05
N PRO A 366 0.51 -22.77 -48.44
CA PRO A 366 -0.78 -23.14 -47.86
C PRO A 366 -1.03 -24.65 -47.90
N GLY A 367 -1.47 -25.23 -46.77
CA GLY A 367 -1.80 -26.65 -46.66
C GLY A 367 -0.60 -27.59 -46.51
N THR A 368 0.63 -27.07 -46.53
CA THR A 368 1.84 -27.87 -46.29
C THR A 368 2.14 -28.03 -44.80
N LYS A 369 2.91 -29.07 -44.46
CA LYS A 369 3.41 -29.32 -43.11
C LYS A 369 4.93 -29.21 -43.12
N VAL A 370 5.48 -28.32 -42.31
CA VAL A 370 6.91 -28.09 -42.21
C VAL A 370 7.41 -28.53 -40.84
N ALA A 371 8.49 -29.31 -40.82
CA ALA A 371 9.15 -29.76 -39.60
C ALA A 371 10.46 -28.99 -39.40
N ILE A 372 10.61 -28.35 -38.23
CA ILE A 372 11.82 -27.62 -37.84
C ILE A 372 12.65 -28.53 -36.93
N VAL A 373 13.84 -28.93 -37.39
CA VAL A 373 14.74 -29.84 -36.67
C VAL A 373 16.07 -29.16 -36.32
N GLY A 374 16.68 -29.55 -35.19
CA GLY A 374 17.95 -28.99 -34.73
C GLY A 374 18.25 -29.31 -33.27
N ALA A 375 19.49 -29.09 -32.84
CA ALA A 375 19.95 -29.34 -31.47
C ALA A 375 19.20 -28.53 -30.40
N THR A 376 19.18 -28.98 -29.15
CA THR A 376 18.61 -28.20 -28.04
C THR A 376 19.27 -26.81 -27.96
N GLY A 377 18.46 -25.77 -27.77
CA GLY A 377 18.96 -24.38 -27.74
C GLY A 377 19.20 -23.73 -29.10
N SER A 378 18.95 -24.41 -30.23
CA SER A 378 19.17 -23.87 -31.58
C SER A 378 18.15 -22.80 -32.04
N GLY A 379 17.33 -22.24 -31.15
CA GLY A 379 16.35 -21.20 -31.50
C GLY A 379 15.02 -21.67 -32.10
N LYS A 380 14.73 -22.97 -32.13
CA LYS A 380 13.48 -23.52 -32.70
C LYS A 380 12.21 -22.90 -32.09
N SER A 381 12.11 -22.89 -30.76
CA SER A 381 10.96 -22.32 -30.05
C SER A 381 10.86 -20.81 -30.31
N THR A 382 12.00 -20.11 -30.36
CA THR A 382 12.07 -18.69 -30.71
C THR A 382 11.46 -18.42 -32.09
N LEU A 383 11.82 -19.21 -33.09
CA LEU A 383 11.32 -19.07 -34.45
C LEU A 383 9.79 -19.24 -34.52
N VAL A 384 9.23 -20.20 -33.80
CA VAL A 384 7.78 -20.42 -33.71
C VAL A 384 7.09 -19.26 -32.97
N ASN A 385 7.71 -18.71 -31.91
CA ASN A 385 7.16 -17.60 -31.13
C ASN A 385 7.07 -16.26 -31.91
N LEU A 386 7.85 -16.11 -32.99
CA LEU A 386 7.76 -14.94 -33.88
C LEU A 386 6.49 -14.94 -34.74
N ILE A 387 5.92 -16.12 -35.04
CA ILE A 387 4.77 -16.27 -35.94
C ILE A 387 3.49 -15.60 -35.36
N PRO A 388 3.06 -15.88 -34.12
CA PRO A 388 1.96 -15.16 -33.47
C PRO A 388 2.33 -13.75 -32.98
N ARG A 389 3.51 -13.26 -33.37
CA ARG A 389 4.07 -11.96 -33.00
C ARG A 389 4.09 -11.76 -31.48
N LEU A 390 4.65 -12.75 -30.76
CA LEU A 390 4.97 -12.59 -29.33
C LEU A 390 6.24 -11.75 -29.15
N TYR A 391 7.12 -11.77 -30.15
CA TYR A 391 8.25 -10.86 -30.32
C TYR A 391 8.28 -10.36 -31.76
N ASP A 392 8.83 -9.18 -31.98
CA ASP A 392 9.13 -8.67 -33.31
C ASP A 392 10.57 -9.07 -33.73
N PRO A 393 10.81 -9.41 -35.00
CA PRO A 393 12.15 -9.69 -35.49
C PRO A 393 13.05 -8.44 -35.40
N SER A 394 14.31 -8.65 -35.01
CA SER A 394 15.35 -7.61 -34.91
C SER A 394 15.82 -7.14 -36.29
N SER A 395 15.80 -8.01 -37.30
CA SER A 395 16.08 -7.70 -38.70
C SER A 395 15.22 -8.56 -39.63
N GLY A 396 15.10 -8.13 -40.89
CA GLY A 396 14.25 -8.81 -41.87
C GLY A 396 12.76 -8.59 -41.61
N ARG A 397 11.92 -9.41 -42.24
CA ARG A 397 10.46 -9.35 -42.04
C ARG A 397 9.82 -10.72 -42.15
N ILE A 398 8.65 -10.84 -41.54
CA ILE A 398 7.79 -12.02 -41.61
C ILE A 398 6.49 -11.57 -42.27
N THR A 399 6.02 -12.28 -43.29
CA THR A 399 4.78 -11.97 -43.97
C THR A 399 3.79 -13.12 -43.89
N ILE A 400 2.50 -12.80 -43.76
CA ILE A 400 1.39 -13.76 -43.85
C ILE A 400 0.52 -13.35 -45.03
N ALA A 401 0.34 -14.24 -46.01
CA ALA A 401 -0.32 -13.97 -47.29
C ALA A 401 0.22 -12.69 -47.97
N GLY A 402 1.55 -12.53 -47.95
CA GLY A 402 2.27 -11.38 -48.53
C GLY A 402 2.16 -10.06 -47.76
N GLN A 403 1.48 -10.02 -46.60
CA GLN A 403 1.41 -8.83 -45.74
C GLN A 403 2.33 -8.97 -44.54
N ASP A 404 3.15 -7.96 -44.29
CA ASP A 404 4.05 -7.92 -43.13
C ASP A 404 3.25 -7.95 -41.81
N ILE A 405 3.61 -8.85 -40.89
CA ILE A 405 2.96 -9.00 -39.58
C ILE A 405 3.02 -7.71 -38.74
N LYS A 406 3.97 -6.81 -39.00
CA LYS A 406 4.06 -5.50 -38.34
C LYS A 406 2.93 -4.55 -38.75
N THR A 407 2.32 -4.77 -39.92
CA THR A 407 1.23 -3.93 -40.46
C THR A 407 -0.17 -4.43 -40.08
N LEU A 408 -0.28 -5.66 -39.60
CA LEU A 408 -1.53 -6.29 -39.17
C LEU A 408 -1.80 -6.04 -37.68
N SER A 409 -3.08 -6.04 -37.29
CA SER A 409 -3.45 -6.04 -35.87
C SER A 409 -3.13 -7.39 -35.22
N LEU A 410 -2.77 -7.38 -33.93
CA LEU A 410 -2.44 -8.62 -33.21
C LEU A 410 -3.64 -9.57 -33.16
N GLY A 411 -4.85 -9.01 -32.98
CA GLY A 411 -6.09 -9.77 -33.04
C GLY A 411 -6.33 -10.45 -34.41
N ALA A 412 -5.98 -9.81 -35.52
CA ALA A 412 -6.10 -10.43 -36.85
C ALA A 412 -5.10 -11.57 -37.04
N ILE A 413 -3.85 -11.40 -36.61
CA ILE A 413 -2.81 -12.43 -36.68
C ILE A 413 -3.22 -13.65 -35.83
N ARG A 414 -3.51 -13.43 -34.55
CA ARG A 414 -3.71 -14.50 -33.57
C ARG A 414 -5.02 -15.27 -33.77
N ARG A 415 -6.07 -14.65 -34.32
CA ARG A 415 -7.30 -15.38 -34.72
C ARG A 415 -7.11 -16.37 -35.86
N THR A 416 -6.02 -16.24 -36.63
CA THR A 416 -5.73 -17.15 -37.76
C THR A 416 -4.72 -18.23 -37.43
N ILE A 417 -4.14 -18.21 -36.22
CA ILE A 417 -3.09 -19.14 -35.80
C ILE A 417 -3.60 -19.97 -34.63
N GLY A 418 -3.72 -21.28 -34.84
CA GLY A 418 -3.77 -22.23 -33.73
C GLY A 418 -2.37 -22.42 -33.16
N PHE A 419 -2.20 -22.23 -31.85
CA PHE A 419 -0.89 -22.32 -31.18
C PHE A 419 -0.94 -23.34 -30.06
N VAL A 420 -0.08 -24.35 -30.12
CA VAL A 420 0.10 -25.34 -29.06
C VAL A 420 1.50 -25.15 -28.46
N PRO A 421 1.62 -24.59 -27.25
CA PRO A 421 2.91 -24.34 -26.63
C PRO A 421 3.63 -25.63 -26.22
N GLN A 422 4.95 -25.54 -26.02
CA GLN A 422 5.76 -26.68 -25.57
C GLN A 422 5.33 -27.20 -24.18
N SER A 423 4.92 -26.29 -23.29
CA SER A 423 4.30 -26.60 -22.01
C SER A 423 2.85 -26.11 -22.04
N ASN A 424 1.91 -27.05 -22.03
CA ASN A 424 0.50 -26.71 -21.94
C ASN A 424 0.19 -26.08 -20.58
N PHE A 425 -0.46 -24.92 -20.59
CA PHE A 425 -0.99 -24.28 -19.40
C PHE A 425 -2.49 -24.52 -19.35
N LEU A 426 -2.98 -25.02 -18.21
CA LEU A 426 -4.40 -25.16 -17.93
C LEU A 426 -4.77 -24.21 -16.80
N PHE A 427 -5.80 -23.41 -17.02
CA PHE A 427 -6.38 -22.58 -15.97
C PHE A 427 -7.07 -23.47 -14.93
N SER A 428 -7.11 -23.00 -13.68
CA SER A 428 -7.88 -23.62 -12.60
C SER A 428 -9.39 -23.42 -12.82
N ASP A 429 -9.91 -24.15 -13.79
CA ASP A 429 -11.30 -24.15 -14.26
C ASP A 429 -11.65 -25.55 -14.80
N THR A 430 -12.87 -25.74 -15.27
CA THR A 430 -13.32 -26.99 -15.87
C THR A 430 -12.55 -27.30 -17.16
N ILE A 431 -12.48 -28.59 -17.51
CA ILE A 431 -11.90 -29.04 -18.78
C ILE A 431 -12.63 -28.38 -19.96
N ARG A 432 -13.96 -28.26 -19.88
CA ARG A 432 -14.78 -27.60 -20.92
C ARG A 432 -14.31 -26.16 -21.14
N ASN A 433 -14.21 -25.35 -20.10
CA ASN A 433 -13.81 -23.95 -20.24
C ASN A 433 -12.38 -23.78 -20.76
N ASN A 434 -11.47 -24.71 -20.43
CA ASN A 434 -10.12 -24.70 -21.00
C ASN A 434 -10.11 -25.04 -22.50
N ILE A 435 -11.03 -25.90 -22.97
CA ILE A 435 -11.20 -26.20 -24.41
C ILE A 435 -11.85 -25.01 -25.12
N ASP A 436 -12.91 -24.44 -24.55
CA ASP A 436 -13.66 -23.30 -25.11
C ASP A 436 -12.89 -21.97 -25.09
N PHE A 437 -11.71 -21.93 -24.44
CA PHE A 437 -10.84 -20.75 -24.38
C PHE A 437 -10.17 -20.43 -25.72
N GLY A 438 -9.89 -21.46 -26.53
CA GLY A 438 -9.29 -21.33 -27.87
C GLY A 438 -10.34 -21.22 -28.95
#